data_AF-A0A959RET3-F1
#
_entry.id   AF-A0A959RET3-F1
#
_cell.length_a   1.000
_cell.length_b   1.000
_cell.length_c   1.000
_cell.angle_alpha   90.00
_cell.angle_beta   90.00
_cell.angle_gamma   90.00
#
_symmetry.space_group_name_H-M   'P 1'
#
loop_
_entity.id
_entity.type
_entity.pdbx_description
1 polymer ?
#
loop_
_entity_poly.entity_id
_entity_poly.type
_entity_poly.pdbx_seq_one_letter_code
_entity_poly.pdbx_strand_id
1 'polypeptide(L)'
;MTITPAGLKGDNKPVTHNIDGYVSNAEIADLNADGSPEIYVYTVAEGTGRFGDVIAYSVNSGKSMTQINLPNIENNKEAYEGYGGKDQFEVVENRLVRRFPVFKEGDANSAPSGGTKQIQYKLVPGEAMWQLEVDKVVAY
;
A
#
# COMPACT_ATOMS: atom_id res chain seq x y z
N MET A 1 -7.85 -13.66 3.32
CA MET A 1 -8.22 -12.44 4.08
C MET A 1 -9.61 -11.99 3.64
N THR A 2 -10.46 -11.52 4.56
CA THR A 2 -11.80 -10.99 4.23
C THR A 2 -11.99 -9.59 4.81
N ILE A 3 -12.52 -8.67 4.00
CA ILE A 3 -12.93 -7.32 4.42
C ILE A 3 -14.46 -7.27 4.33
N THR A 4 -15.11 -7.00 5.45
CA THR A 4 -16.58 -6.93 5.54
C THR A 4 -17.01 -5.49 5.80
N PRO A 5 -17.61 -4.80 4.82
CA PRO A 5 -18.21 -3.50 5.07
C PRO A 5 -19.47 -3.62 5.93
N ALA A 6 -19.76 -2.58 6.70
CA ALA A 6 -21.01 -2.45 7.43
C ALA A 6 -21.53 -1.02 7.36
N GLY A 7 -22.86 -0.86 7.29
CA GLY A 7 -23.52 0.45 7.29
C GLY A 7 -23.58 1.13 5.92
N LEU A 8 -23.17 0.46 4.83
CA LEU A 8 -23.32 0.99 3.49
C LEU A 8 -24.79 0.92 3.06
N LYS A 9 -25.28 1.95 2.37
CA LYS A 9 -26.68 2.00 1.88
C LYS A 9 -26.93 1.10 0.67
N GLY A 10 -25.87 0.70 -0.04
CA GLY A 10 -25.94 -0.09 -1.27
C GLY A 10 -25.40 -1.50 -1.05
N ASP A 11 -24.11 -1.69 -1.29
CA ASP A 11 -23.48 -3.00 -1.25
C ASP A 11 -22.72 -3.22 0.06
N ASN A 12 -23.12 -4.22 0.84
CA ASN A 12 -22.41 -4.66 2.05
C ASN A 12 -21.77 -6.05 1.89
N LYS A 13 -21.61 -6.54 0.65
CA LYS A 13 -20.99 -7.85 0.43
C LYS A 13 -19.53 -7.83 0.91
N PRO A 14 -19.11 -8.87 1.67
CA PRO A 14 -17.70 -9.05 1.96
C PRO A 14 -16.89 -9.26 0.69
N VAL A 15 -15.65 -8.77 0.69
CA VAL A 15 -14.65 -9.08 -0.33
C VAL A 15 -13.58 -9.99 0.28
N THR A 16 -13.19 -11.03 -0.45
CA THR A 16 -12.19 -12.00 0.00
C THR A 16 -11.01 -12.00 -0.97
N HIS A 17 -9.81 -11.94 -0.40
CA HIS A 17 -8.54 -12.00 -1.09
C HIS A 17 -7.75 -13.20 -0.62
N ASN A 18 -7.19 -13.95 -1.56
CA ASN A 18 -6.14 -14.89 -1.26
C ASN A 18 -4.85 -14.10 -1.05
N ILE A 19 -4.17 -14.34 0.07
CA ILE A 19 -2.88 -13.73 0.37
C ILE A 19 -1.86 -14.86 0.52
N ASP A 20 -0.69 -14.68 -0.08
CA ASP A 20 0.43 -15.60 0.03
C ASP A 20 1.42 -15.05 1.06
N GLY A 21 1.02 -15.13 2.33
CA GLY A 21 1.63 -14.38 3.42
C GLY A 21 0.65 -14.12 4.55
N TYR A 22 0.89 -13.06 5.32
CA TYR A 22 0.04 -12.65 6.42
C TYR A 22 -0.28 -11.16 6.39
N VAL A 23 -1.40 -10.79 7.04
CA VAL A 23 -1.74 -9.39 7.31
C VAL A 23 -0.88 -8.92 8.47
N SER A 24 -0.11 -7.85 8.25
CA SER A 24 0.78 -7.26 9.26
C SER A 24 0.10 -6.14 10.04
N ASN A 25 -0.76 -5.35 9.39
CA ASN A 25 -1.57 -4.30 10.01
C ASN A 25 -2.74 -3.89 9.10
N ALA A 26 -3.65 -3.08 9.62
CA ALA A 26 -4.65 -2.36 8.82
C ALA A 26 -4.93 -0.98 9.43
N GLU A 27 -5.16 0.02 8.56
CA GLU A 27 -5.46 1.39 8.95
C GLU A 27 -6.70 1.91 8.23
N ILE A 28 -7.45 2.79 8.89
CA ILE A 28 -8.54 3.57 8.28
C ILE A 28 -8.04 5.00 8.15
N ALA A 29 -8.22 5.60 6.98
CA ALA A 29 -7.83 6.97 6.71
C ALA A 29 -8.79 7.65 5.73
N ASP A 30 -8.49 8.91 5.41
CA ASP A 30 -9.15 9.71 4.38
C ASP A 30 -8.04 10.50 3.66
N LEU A 31 -7.30 9.81 2.78
CA LEU A 31 -6.11 10.38 2.13
C LEU A 31 -6.48 11.44 1.10
N ASN A 32 -7.65 11.35 0.49
CA ASN A 32 -8.12 12.33 -0.50
C ASN A 32 -8.94 13.48 0.13
N ALA A 33 -9.21 13.42 1.44
CA ALA A 33 -9.99 14.37 2.21
C ALA A 33 -11.42 14.58 1.67
N ASP A 34 -12.05 13.52 1.16
CA ASP A 34 -13.41 13.57 0.62
C ASP A 34 -14.49 13.27 1.67
N GLY A 35 -14.09 12.93 2.90
CA GLY A 35 -14.96 12.62 4.02
C GLY A 35 -15.48 11.18 4.05
N SER A 36 -15.15 10.37 3.04
CA SER A 36 -15.42 8.93 3.01
C SER A 36 -14.18 8.16 3.48
N PRO A 37 -14.33 7.15 4.35
CA PRO A 37 -13.17 6.40 4.82
C PRO A 37 -12.62 5.49 3.74
N GLU A 38 -11.30 5.35 3.72
CA GLU A 38 -10.59 4.23 3.11
C GLU A 38 -10.07 3.26 4.16
N ILE A 39 -9.93 2.00 3.77
CA ILE A 39 -9.20 0.98 4.53
C ILE A 39 -7.96 0.57 3.73
N TYR A 40 -6.82 0.52 4.41
CA TYR A 40 -5.55 0.04 3.89
C TYR A 40 -5.11 -1.17 4.71
N VAL A 41 -5.03 -2.34 4.07
CA VAL A 41 -4.58 -3.58 4.73
C VAL A 41 -3.21 -3.97 4.21
N TYR A 42 -2.23 -4.04 5.11
CA TYR A 42 -0.84 -4.31 4.76
C TYR A 42 -0.56 -5.79 4.86
N THR A 43 -0.03 -6.36 3.78
CA THR A 43 0.36 -7.76 3.73
C THR A 43 1.88 -7.88 3.64
N VAL A 44 2.41 -8.99 4.13
CA VAL A 44 3.81 -9.36 3.97
C VAL A 44 3.86 -10.75 3.38
N ALA A 45 4.50 -10.88 2.22
CA ALA A 45 4.69 -12.14 1.54
C ALA A 45 5.58 -13.10 2.33
N GLU A 46 5.33 -14.40 2.20
CA GLU A 46 6.26 -15.41 2.73
C GLU A 46 7.60 -15.39 1.98
N GLY A 47 8.65 -15.93 2.61
CA GLY A 47 10.00 -15.98 2.05
C GLY A 47 10.95 -14.92 2.60
N THR A 48 12.20 -14.96 2.13
CA THR A 48 13.31 -14.21 2.72
C THR A 48 13.33 -12.73 2.38
N GLY A 49 12.74 -12.34 1.24
CA GLY A 49 12.61 -10.95 0.82
C GLY A 49 11.55 -10.18 1.62
N ARG A 50 10.55 -10.89 2.19
CA ARG A 50 9.44 -10.29 2.97
C ARG A 50 8.85 -9.06 2.28
N PHE A 51 8.52 -9.19 1.00
CA PHE A 51 7.93 -8.12 0.20
C PHE A 51 6.57 -7.75 0.80
N GLY A 52 6.34 -6.46 1.01
CA GLY A 52 5.06 -5.98 1.47
C GLY A 52 4.20 -5.44 0.33
N ASP A 53 2.90 -5.52 0.53
CA ASP A 53 1.90 -5.02 -0.40
C ASP A 53 0.70 -4.43 0.37
N VAL A 54 -0.19 -3.75 -0.34
CA VAL A 54 -1.39 -3.13 0.23
C VAL A 54 -2.63 -3.53 -0.54
N ILE A 55 -3.59 -4.12 0.17
CA ILE A 55 -4.95 -4.32 -0.33
C ILE A 55 -5.81 -3.24 0.29
N ALA A 56 -6.33 -2.33 -0.53
CA ALA A 56 -7.06 -1.17 -0.05
C ALA A 56 -8.39 -0.93 -0.77
N TYR A 57 -9.32 -0.30 -0.07
CA TYR A 57 -10.65 0.03 -0.56
C TYR A 57 -11.05 1.42 -0.07
N SER A 58 -11.68 2.21 -0.95
CA SER A 58 -12.33 3.47 -0.60
C SER A 58 -13.85 3.28 -0.58
N VAL A 59 -14.52 3.85 0.41
CA VAL A 59 -15.98 3.92 0.46
C VAL A 59 -16.48 5.02 -0.47
N ASN A 60 -17.41 4.70 -1.36
CA ASN A 60 -18.00 5.69 -2.27
C ASN A 60 -19.29 6.27 -1.66
N SER A 61 -19.18 7.44 -1.03
CA SER A 61 -20.31 8.20 -0.48
C SER A 61 -21.25 7.36 0.41
N GLY A 62 -20.69 6.42 1.18
CA GLY A 62 -21.44 5.52 2.07
C GLY A 62 -22.35 4.51 1.36
N LYS A 63 -22.15 4.23 0.07
CA LYS A 63 -23.00 3.32 -0.72
C LYS A 63 -22.34 2.00 -1.10
N SER A 64 -21.08 2.04 -1.50
CA SER A 64 -20.31 0.88 -1.96
C SER A 64 -18.83 1.07 -1.62
N MET A 65 -18.01 0.04 -1.87
CA MET A 65 -16.55 0.17 -1.85
C MET A 65 -15.99 -0.03 -3.25
N THR A 66 -14.92 0.69 -3.58
CA THR A 66 -14.10 0.46 -4.77
C THR A 66 -12.67 0.17 -4.34
N GLN A 67 -12.04 -0.83 -4.94
CA GLN A 67 -10.64 -1.14 -4.66
C GLN A 67 -9.74 0.04 -5.03
N ILE A 68 -8.68 0.24 -4.27
CA ILE A 68 -7.62 1.21 -4.55
C ILE A 68 -6.44 0.44 -5.14
N ASN A 69 -5.94 0.90 -6.28
CA ASN A 69 -4.80 0.29 -6.93
C ASN A 69 -3.50 0.86 -6.38
N LEU A 70 -2.61 -0.01 -5.87
CA LEU A 70 -1.20 0.32 -5.64
C LEU A 70 -0.42 -0.18 -6.86
N PRO A 71 0.17 0.70 -7.68
CA PRO A 71 0.96 0.25 -8.83
C PRO A 71 2.20 -0.51 -8.38
N ASN A 72 2.59 -1.50 -9.20
CA ASN A 72 3.87 -2.20 -9.02
C ASN A 72 5.01 -1.19 -8.93
N ILE A 73 5.87 -1.34 -7.92
CA ILE A 73 6.99 -0.44 -7.67
C ILE A 73 7.95 -0.35 -8.86
N GLU A 74 8.09 -1.43 -9.62
CA GLU A 74 8.85 -1.52 -10.88
C GLU A 74 8.46 -0.47 -11.92
N ASN A 75 7.21 0.01 -11.89
CA ASN A 75 6.72 1.02 -12.82
C ASN A 75 7.32 2.41 -12.56
N ASN A 76 7.98 2.62 -11.42
CA ASN A 76 8.69 3.85 -11.10
C ASN A 76 10.18 3.55 -10.88
N LYS A 77 11.02 3.97 -11.83
CA LYS A 77 12.47 3.69 -11.83
C LYS A 77 13.18 4.17 -10.56
N GLU A 78 12.86 5.37 -10.08
CA GLU A 78 13.47 5.95 -8.89
C GLU A 78 13.07 5.19 -7.63
N ALA A 79 11.80 4.81 -7.52
CA ALA A 79 11.29 3.97 -6.44
C ALA A 79 11.93 2.57 -6.44
N TYR A 80 12.05 1.94 -7.61
CA TYR A 80 12.51 0.56 -7.75
C TYR A 80 14.02 0.38 -7.55
N GLU A 81 14.83 1.42 -7.72
CA GLU A 81 16.28 1.29 -7.59
C GLU A 81 16.70 0.77 -6.20
N GLY A 82 17.44 -0.35 -6.18
CA GLY A 82 17.91 -1.00 -4.95
C GLY A 82 16.81 -1.63 -4.10
N TYR A 83 15.60 -1.81 -4.65
CA TYR A 83 14.48 -2.43 -3.96
C TYR A 83 14.69 -3.94 -3.76
N GLY A 84 14.42 -4.43 -2.55
CA GLY A 84 14.59 -5.84 -2.19
C GLY A 84 13.57 -6.36 -1.17
N GLY A 85 12.43 -5.66 -1.02
CA GLY A 85 11.38 -6.00 -0.05
C GLY A 85 11.64 -5.46 1.35
N LYS A 86 11.08 -6.14 2.36
CA LYS A 86 11.03 -5.71 3.77
C LYS A 86 10.30 -4.38 3.94
N ASP A 87 9.24 -4.21 3.17
CA ASP A 87 8.43 -3.01 3.18
C ASP A 87 7.72 -2.83 4.52
N GLN A 88 7.64 -1.57 4.93
CA GLN A 88 6.80 -1.11 6.02
C GLN A 88 5.87 -0.05 5.46
N PHE A 89 4.57 -0.26 5.66
CA PHE A 89 3.53 0.69 5.29
C PHE A 89 2.95 1.38 6.52
N GLU A 90 2.58 2.64 6.35
CA GLU A 90 1.94 3.45 7.37
C GLU A 90 1.15 4.58 6.71
N VAL A 91 0.01 4.98 7.27
CA VAL A 91 -0.63 6.25 6.91
C VAL A 91 0.02 7.38 7.69
N VAL A 92 0.53 8.38 6.98
CA VAL A 92 1.09 9.59 7.58
C VAL A 92 0.40 10.79 6.96
N GLU A 93 -0.35 11.53 7.79
CA GLU A 93 -1.23 12.62 7.36
C GLU A 93 -2.20 12.15 6.26
N ASN A 94 -2.09 12.68 5.05
CA ASN A 94 -2.89 12.33 3.87
C ASN A 94 -2.07 11.56 2.83
N ARG A 95 -1.10 10.76 3.28
CA ARG A 95 -0.27 9.91 2.43
C ARG A 95 -0.22 8.48 2.96
N LEU A 96 -0.21 7.52 2.04
CA LEU A 96 0.30 6.20 2.34
C LEU A 96 1.81 6.24 2.16
N VAL A 97 2.55 5.86 3.19
CA VAL A 97 4.01 5.83 3.19
C VAL A 97 4.49 4.39 3.11
N ARG A 98 5.46 4.13 2.24
CA ARG A 98 6.17 2.86 2.12
C ARG A 98 7.66 3.08 2.39
N ARG A 99 8.23 2.36 3.35
CA ARG A 99 9.66 2.40 3.68
C ARG A 99 10.29 1.03 3.50
N PHE A 100 11.50 0.98 2.95
CA PHE A 100 12.28 -0.25 2.82
C PHE A 100 13.78 0.04 2.78
N PRO A 101 14.63 -0.90 3.24
CA PRO A 101 16.07 -0.76 3.10
C PRO A 101 16.51 -0.84 1.64
N VAL A 102 17.55 -0.08 1.28
CA VAL A 102 18.12 -0.08 -0.07
C VAL A 102 19.30 -1.04 -0.13
N PHE A 103 19.32 -1.90 -1.15
CA PHE A 103 20.39 -2.85 -1.41
C PHE A 103 21.34 -2.31 -2.48
N LYS A 104 22.64 -2.47 -2.24
CA LYS A 104 23.71 -2.26 -3.23
C LYS A 104 24.15 -3.57 -3.85
N GLU A 105 24.87 -3.48 -4.96
CA GLU A 105 25.49 -4.64 -5.59
C GLU A 105 26.40 -5.39 -4.59
N GLY A 106 26.18 -6.70 -4.46
CA GLY A 106 26.93 -7.56 -3.53
C GLY A 106 26.37 -7.63 -2.11
N ASP A 107 25.34 -6.84 -1.76
CA ASP A 107 24.70 -6.94 -0.45
C ASP A 107 24.04 -8.32 -0.26
N ALA A 108 24.23 -8.90 0.91
CA ALA A 108 23.46 -10.08 1.32
C ALA A 108 22.03 -9.66 1.68
N ASN A 109 21.05 -10.57 1.48
CA ASN A 109 19.66 -10.29 1.85
C ASN A 109 19.51 -9.89 3.32
N SER A 110 20.35 -10.38 4.23
CA SER A 110 20.31 -10.01 5.66
C SER A 110 20.96 -8.66 6.00
N ALA A 111 21.75 -8.07 5.09
CA ALA A 111 22.63 -6.93 5.39
C ALA A 111 22.62 -5.88 4.25
N PRO A 112 21.50 -5.19 4.01
CA PRO A 112 21.45 -4.06 3.09
C PRO A 112 22.33 -2.90 3.61
N SER A 113 23.05 -2.23 2.70
CA SER A 113 24.02 -1.17 3.01
C SER A 113 23.72 0.17 2.35
N GLY A 114 22.58 0.31 1.67
CA GLY A 114 22.16 1.50 0.93
C GLY A 114 21.34 2.52 1.72
N GLY A 115 21.17 2.32 3.03
CA GLY A 115 20.28 3.16 3.84
C GLY A 115 18.83 2.74 3.66
N THR A 116 17.90 3.67 3.73
CA THR A 116 16.47 3.41 3.60
C THR A 116 15.84 4.35 2.57
N LYS A 117 14.90 3.83 1.81
CA LYS A 117 14.08 4.60 0.86
C LYS A 117 12.66 4.69 1.40
N GLN A 118 12.09 5.87 1.27
CA GLN A 118 10.70 6.17 1.58
C GLN A 118 9.99 6.66 0.31
N ILE A 119 8.84 6.07 0.03
CA ILE A 119 7.91 6.49 -1.01
C ILE A 119 6.65 6.99 -0.32
N GLN A 120 6.17 8.15 -0.73
CA GLN A 120 4.89 8.69 -0.32
C GLN A 120 3.93 8.58 -1.51
N TYR A 121 2.76 8.02 -1.26
CA TYR A 121 1.69 7.90 -2.25
C TYR A 121 0.53 8.80 -1.88
N LYS A 122 -0.02 9.49 -2.87
CA LYS A 122 -1.29 10.22 -2.76
C LYS A 122 -2.40 9.42 -3.43
N LEU A 123 -3.62 9.55 -2.91
CA LEU A 123 -4.80 8.96 -3.52
C LEU A 123 -5.36 9.92 -4.59
N VAL A 124 -5.55 9.42 -5.81
CA VAL A 124 -6.09 10.18 -6.94
C VAL A 124 -7.17 9.39 -7.68
N PRO A 125 -8.13 10.07 -8.35
CA PRO A 125 -9.12 9.39 -9.18
C PRO A 125 -8.47 8.77 -10.42
N GLY A 126 -8.81 7.51 -10.72
CA GLY A 126 -8.56 6.87 -12.01
C GLY A 126 -9.85 6.69 -12.82
N GLU A 127 -9.77 6.11 -14.02
CA GLU A 127 -10.93 5.95 -14.91
C GLU A 127 -12.00 5.01 -14.31
N ALA A 128 -11.59 3.92 -13.66
CA ALA A 128 -12.48 2.91 -13.10
C ALA A 128 -12.37 2.74 -11.58
N MET A 129 -11.22 3.11 -11.01
CA MET A 129 -10.91 2.91 -9.60
C MET A 129 -9.88 3.93 -9.12
N TRP A 130 -9.85 4.17 -7.81
CA TRP A 130 -8.85 5.03 -7.18
C TRP A 130 -7.43 4.47 -7.37
N GLN A 131 -6.47 5.37 -7.52
CA GLN A 131 -5.06 5.04 -7.71
C GLN A 131 -4.22 5.66 -6.60
N LEU A 132 -3.27 4.89 -6.07
CA LEU A 132 -2.15 5.43 -5.32
C LEU A 132 -1.05 5.82 -6.29
N GLU A 133 -0.76 7.12 -6.40
CA GLU A 133 0.33 7.62 -7.23
C GLU A 133 1.52 8.04 -6.38
N VAL A 134 2.72 7.76 -6.87
CA VAL A 134 3.96 8.26 -6.23
C VAL A 134 3.93 9.78 -6.23
N ASP A 135 3.89 10.35 -5.03
CA ASP A 135 3.96 11.80 -4.80
C ASP A 135 5.41 12.24 -4.56
N LYS A 136 6.16 11.45 -3.79
CA LYS A 136 7.54 11.76 -3.42
C LYS A 136 8.35 10.50 -3.14
N VAL A 137 9.61 10.51 -3.57
CA VAL A 137 10.63 9.52 -3.18
C VAL A 137 11.74 10.23 -2.41
N VAL A 138 12.18 9.66 -1.29
CA VAL A 138 13.26 10.18 -0.44
C VAL A 138 14.17 9.03 -0.04
N ALA A 139 15.49 9.22 -0.15
CA ALA A 139 16.48 8.28 0.34
C ALA A 139 17.30 8.94 1.47
N TYR A 140 17.65 8.15 2.50
CA TYR A 140 18.43 8.57 3.65
C TYR A 140 19.39 7.48 4.13
#